data_AF-A0A7C5EDR2-F1
#
_entry.id   AF-A0A7C5EDR2-F1
#
_cell.length_a   1.000
_cell.length_b   1.000
_cell.length_c   1.000
_cell.angle_alpha   90.00
_cell.angle_beta   90.00
_cell.angle_gamma   90.00
#
_symmetry.space_group_name_H-M   'P 1'
#
loop_
_entity.id
_entity.type
_entity.pdbx_description
1 polymer ?
#
loop_
_entity_poly.entity_id
_entity_poly.type
_entity_poly.pdbx_seq_one_letter_code
_entity_poly.pdbx_strand_id
1 'polypeptide(L)'
;MRKKAFWLIFQEKPTKLLLVLKESSKKMFQTEISRKINATFAHTLKILELMEKSGIVKSEKDGKRKFVCLTELGVEVAKEVDTVRRMIELAEIESKTEEVYSSAVRGRLPAEIDRESLKREYLGLKRRVVAFFQDPNPFIALRSRRVAAQIDMILAEILGLPPGTEFTL
;
A
#
# COMPACT_ATOMS: atom_id res chain seq x y z
N MET A 1 18.45 -0.74 2.88
CA MET A 1 17.00 -1.06 2.87
C MET A 1 16.23 0.20 2.46
N ARG A 2 15.55 0.22 1.30
CA ARG A 2 14.56 1.27 1.03
C ARG A 2 13.42 1.07 2.02
N LYS A 3 13.37 1.87 3.10
CA LYS A 3 12.12 1.98 3.87
C LYS A 3 11.11 2.60 2.90
N LYS A 4 10.04 1.85 2.57
CA LYS A 4 8.92 2.38 1.78
C LYS A 4 8.47 3.71 2.39
N ALA A 5 8.03 4.66 1.58
CA ALA A 5 7.76 6.03 2.04
C ALA A 5 6.75 6.07 3.20
N PHE A 6 5.81 5.12 3.24
CA PHE A 6 4.88 4.96 4.35
C PHE A 6 5.59 4.77 5.71
N TRP A 7 6.66 3.99 5.76
CA TRP A 7 7.45 3.74 6.98
C TRP A 7 8.45 4.85 7.30
N LEU A 8 8.61 5.84 6.42
CA LEU A 8 9.31 7.09 6.72
C LEU A 8 8.42 8.00 7.56
N ILE A 9 7.11 8.00 7.28
CA ILE A 9 6.12 8.85 7.96
C ILE A 9 5.66 8.21 9.28
N PHE A 10 5.43 6.90 9.29
CA PHE A 10 4.88 6.20 10.45
C PHE A 10 5.87 5.22 11.08
N GLN A 11 5.79 5.08 12.41
CA GLN A 11 6.51 4.03 13.13
C GLN A 11 5.97 2.65 12.73
N GLU A 12 6.87 1.77 12.29
CA GLU A 12 6.51 0.50 11.67
C GLU A 12 5.70 -0.44 12.58
N LYS A 13 6.14 -0.66 13.83
CA LYS A 13 5.51 -1.64 14.72
C LYS A 13 4.10 -1.22 15.17
N PRO A 14 3.85 -0.01 15.69
CA PRO A 14 2.50 0.41 16.09
C PRO A 14 1.53 0.44 14.92
N THR A 15 2.01 0.89 13.75
CA THR A 15 1.18 0.98 12.55
C THR A 15 0.82 -0.40 12.00
N LYS A 16 1.76 -1.35 11.99
CA LYS A 16 1.46 -2.75 11.67
C LYS A 16 0.45 -3.36 12.62
N LEU A 17 0.57 -3.09 13.92
CA LEU A 17 -0.38 -3.57 14.93
C LEU A 17 -1.80 -3.08 14.60
N LEU A 18 -1.94 -1.78 14.34
CA LEU A 18 -3.22 -1.16 13.98
C LEU A 18 -3.86 -1.81 12.75
N LEU A 19 -3.09 -1.98 11.67
CA LEU A 19 -3.57 -2.58 10.42
C LEU A 19 -3.91 -4.08 10.59
N VAL A 20 -3.11 -4.81 11.36
CA VAL A 20 -3.36 -6.23 11.66
C VAL A 20 -4.67 -6.42 12.43
N LEU A 21 -4.95 -5.55 13.42
CA LEU A 21 -6.21 -5.60 14.16
C LEU A 21 -7.41 -5.19 13.30
N LYS A 22 -7.23 -4.28 12.33
CA LYS A 22 -8.27 -3.93 11.35
C LYS A 22 -8.62 -5.13 10.47
N GLU A 23 -7.62 -5.86 9.98
CA GLU A 23 -7.82 -7.02 9.10
C GLU A 23 -8.45 -8.21 9.82
N SER A 24 -8.11 -8.45 11.09
CA SER A 24 -8.57 -9.66 11.80
C SER A 24 -10.07 -9.70 12.02
N SER A 25 -10.79 -8.57 11.93
CA SER A 25 -12.24 -8.40 12.16
C SER A 25 -12.74 -8.95 13.51
N LYS A 26 -11.84 -9.48 14.34
CA LYS A 26 -12.04 -10.27 15.55
C LYS A 26 -10.93 -9.93 16.55
N LYS A 27 -11.23 -10.16 17.83
CA LYS A 27 -10.28 -10.00 18.94
C LYS A 27 -9.10 -10.97 18.76
N MET A 28 -7.88 -10.49 18.99
CA MET A 28 -6.66 -11.26 18.79
C MET A 28 -5.92 -11.51 20.11
N PHE A 29 -5.19 -12.63 20.18
CA PHE A 29 -4.29 -12.87 21.30
C PHE A 29 -3.03 -12.00 21.17
N GLN A 30 -2.50 -11.54 22.31
CA GLN A 30 -1.27 -10.74 22.34
C GLN A 30 -0.07 -11.45 21.69
N THR A 31 0.00 -12.77 21.82
CA THR A 31 1.04 -13.63 21.22
C THR A 31 0.90 -13.78 19.69
N GLU A 32 -0.31 -13.64 19.15
CA GLU A 32 -0.54 -13.59 17.71
C GLU A 32 -0.12 -12.24 17.15
N ILE A 33 -0.49 -11.16 17.85
CA ILE A 33 -0.10 -9.79 17.48
C ILE A 33 1.42 -9.67 17.42
N SER A 34 2.15 -10.13 18.45
CA SER A 34 3.61 -10.02 18.50
C SER A 34 4.29 -10.71 17.32
N ARG A 35 3.79 -11.89 16.93
CA ARG A 35 4.26 -12.63 15.75
C ARG A 35 3.99 -11.85 14.46
N LYS A 36 2.76 -11.35 14.27
CA LYS A 36 2.37 -10.63 13.05
C LYS A 36 3.13 -9.31 12.87
N ILE A 37 3.40 -8.57 13.95
CA ILE A 37 4.16 -7.31 13.86
C ILE A 37 5.67 -7.53 13.90
N ASN A 38 6.14 -8.77 14.07
CA ASN A 38 7.54 -9.16 14.19
C ASN A 38 8.26 -8.40 15.33
N ALA A 39 7.68 -8.39 16.54
CA ALA A 39 8.26 -7.77 17.72
C ALA A 39 8.32 -8.76 18.88
N THR A 40 9.21 -8.50 19.85
CA THR A 40 9.22 -9.28 21.10
C THR A 40 7.89 -9.09 21.84
N PHE A 41 7.53 -10.08 22.65
CA PHE A 41 6.30 -10.02 23.44
C PHE A 41 6.28 -8.78 24.35
N ALA A 42 7.38 -8.53 25.07
CA ALA A 42 7.51 -7.36 25.94
C ALA A 42 7.37 -6.03 25.18
N HIS A 43 7.94 -5.91 23.97
CA HIS A 43 7.78 -4.71 23.16
C HIS A 43 6.34 -4.54 22.66
N THR A 44 5.69 -5.64 22.28
CA THR A 44 4.28 -5.65 21.88
C THR A 44 3.37 -5.18 23.02
N LEU A 45 3.61 -5.64 24.25
CA LEU A 45 2.86 -5.19 25.42
C LEU A 45 3.01 -3.68 25.67
N LYS A 46 4.23 -3.13 25.53
CA LYS A 46 4.45 -1.68 25.67
C LYS A 46 3.66 -0.86 24.64
N ILE A 47 3.62 -1.32 23.38
CA ILE A 47 2.83 -0.66 22.33
C ILE A 47 1.34 -0.75 22.67
N LEU A 48 0.86 -1.93 23.04
CA LEU A 48 -0.54 -2.15 23.41
C LEU A 48 -0.97 -1.27 24.59
N GLU A 49 -0.13 -1.15 25.62
CA GLU A 49 -0.40 -0.30 26.78
C GLU A 49 -0.54 1.18 26.38
N LEU A 50 0.34 1.68 25.49
CA LEU A 50 0.24 3.05 24.99
C LEU A 50 -1.03 3.27 24.15
N MET A 51 -1.38 2.31 23.30
CA MET A 51 -2.58 2.39 22.45
C MET A 51 -3.88 2.24 23.26
N GLU A 52 -3.83 1.51 24.37
CA GLU A 52 -4.97 1.35 25.29
C GLU A 52 -5.17 2.64 26.09
N LYS A 53 -4.08 3.25 26.59
CA LYS A 53 -4.12 4.57 27.24
C LYS A 53 -4.62 5.68 26.32
N SER A 54 -4.38 5.59 25.02
CA SER A 54 -4.89 6.55 24.04
C SER A 54 -6.31 6.22 23.54
N GLY A 55 -6.94 5.15 24.02
CA GLY A 55 -8.30 4.76 23.65
C GLY A 55 -8.42 4.19 22.23
N ILE A 56 -7.33 3.79 21.58
CA ILE A 56 -7.32 3.22 20.22
C ILE A 56 -7.59 1.71 20.25
N VAL A 57 -7.08 1.03 21.27
CA VAL A 57 -7.35 -0.40 21.49
C VAL A 57 -8.00 -0.62 22.84
N LYS A 58 -8.69 -1.74 22.98
CA LYS A 58 -9.19 -2.23 24.26
C LYS A 58 -8.83 -3.68 24.46
N SER A 59 -8.49 -4.01 25.70
CA SER A 59 -8.32 -5.39 26.13
C SER A 59 -9.62 -5.96 26.68
N GLU A 60 -9.94 -7.19 26.30
CA GLU A 60 -11.09 -7.92 26.83
C GLU A 60 -10.64 -9.25 27.43
N LYS A 61 -11.27 -9.67 28.53
CA LYS A 61 -11.00 -10.95 29.17
C LYS A 61 -12.16 -11.90 28.90
N ASP A 62 -11.83 -13.09 28.44
CA ASP A 62 -12.73 -14.25 28.38
C ASP A 62 -12.08 -15.38 29.19
N GLY A 63 -12.54 -15.53 30.44
CA GLY A 63 -11.90 -16.38 31.45
C GLY A 63 -10.45 -15.95 31.73
N LYS A 64 -9.50 -16.89 31.55
CA LYS A 64 -8.05 -16.65 31.71
C LYS A 64 -7.39 -16.01 30.49
N ARG A 65 -8.13 -15.87 29.37
CA ARG A 65 -7.59 -15.40 28.09
C ARG A 65 -7.80 -13.90 27.94
N LYS A 66 -6.72 -13.17 27.63
CA LYS A 66 -6.74 -11.74 27.32
C LYS A 66 -6.65 -11.53 25.82
N PHE A 67 -7.64 -10.86 25.26
CA PHE A 67 -7.72 -10.50 23.86
C PHE A 67 -7.58 -8.99 23.70
N VAL A 68 -7.17 -8.55 22.51
CA VAL A 68 -7.12 -7.14 22.12
C VAL A 68 -7.94 -6.94 20.86
N CYS A 69 -8.66 -5.84 20.79
CA CYS A 69 -9.34 -5.36 19.60
C CYS A 69 -9.30 -3.84 19.52
N LEU A 70 -9.64 -3.30 18.34
CA LEU A 70 -9.81 -1.85 18.17
C LEU A 70 -11.06 -1.38 18.93
N THR A 71 -10.99 -0.16 19.46
CA THR A 71 -12.20 0.60 19.83
C THR A 71 -12.88 1.15 18.57
N GLU A 72 -14.05 1.78 18.70
CA GLU A 72 -14.71 2.46 17.58
C GLU A 72 -13.79 3.52 16.96
N LEU A 73 -13.19 4.37 17.80
CA LEU A 73 -12.19 5.34 17.36
C LEU A 73 -11.00 4.66 16.69
N GLY A 74 -10.50 3.55 17.26
CA GLY A 74 -9.39 2.80 16.69
C GLY A 74 -9.69 2.20 15.32
N VAL A 75 -10.94 1.79 15.05
CA VAL A 75 -11.38 1.33 13.73
C VAL A 75 -11.30 2.47 12.73
N GLU A 76 -11.80 3.66 13.07
CA GLU A 76 -11.73 4.83 12.17
C GLU A 76 -10.28 5.26 11.93
N VAL A 77 -9.45 5.32 12.98
CA VAL A 77 -8.01 5.63 12.82
C VAL A 77 -7.33 4.61 11.92
N ALA A 78 -7.62 3.32 12.09
CA ALA A 78 -7.04 2.27 11.25
C ALA A 78 -7.49 2.37 9.79
N LYS A 79 -8.74 2.77 9.52
CA LYS A 79 -9.24 3.03 8.17
C LYS A 79 -8.47 4.17 7.50
N GLU A 80 -8.28 5.29 8.20
CA GLU A 80 -7.54 6.43 7.66
C GLU A 80 -6.08 6.11 7.40
N VAL A 81 -5.42 5.41 8.33
CA VAL A 81 -4.03 4.96 8.16
C VAL A 81 -3.90 4.02 6.96
N ASP A 82 -4.85 3.10 6.74
CA ASP A 82 -4.86 2.23 5.58
C ASP A 82 -5.11 3.01 4.28
N THR A 83 -5.96 4.03 4.30
CA THR A 83 -6.15 4.95 3.16
C THR A 83 -4.84 5.69 2.83
N VAL A 84 -4.13 6.22 3.83
CA VAL A 84 -2.81 6.84 3.62
C VAL A 84 -1.81 5.85 3.04
N ARG A 85 -1.79 4.61 3.54
CA ARG A 85 -0.94 3.54 2.99
C ARG A 85 -1.20 3.32 1.49
N ARG A 86 -2.46 3.22 1.08
CA ARG A 86 -2.85 3.04 -0.32
C ARG A 86 -2.52 4.25 -1.19
N MET A 87 -2.70 5.47 -0.68
CA MET A 87 -2.28 6.70 -1.38
C MET A 87 -0.78 6.73 -1.66
N ILE A 88 0.04 6.37 -0.67
CA ILE A 88 1.49 6.33 -0.83
C ILE A 88 1.91 5.21 -1.79
N GLU A 89 1.27 4.04 -1.72
CA GLU A 89 1.53 2.95 -2.65
C GLU A 89 1.25 3.36 -4.11
N LEU A 90 0.14 4.06 -4.36
CA LEU A 90 -0.17 4.61 -5.68
C LEU A 90 0.88 5.64 -6.13
N ALA A 91 1.30 6.54 -5.24
CA ALA A 91 2.34 7.53 -5.54
C ALA A 91 3.71 6.89 -5.84
N GLU A 92 4.06 5.79 -5.15
CA GLU A 92 5.27 5.00 -5.44
C GLU A 92 5.20 4.36 -6.85
N ILE A 93 4.03 3.89 -7.28
CA ILE A 93 3.84 3.33 -8.62
C ILE A 93 3.96 4.42 -9.70
N GLU A 94 3.32 5.57 -9.48
CA GLU A 94 3.39 6.72 -10.39
C GLU A 94 4.83 7.22 -10.53
N SER A 95 5.54 7.37 -9.40
CA SER A 95 6.97 7.75 -9.40
C SER A 95 7.84 6.72 -10.13
N LYS A 96 7.56 5.42 -9.97
CA LYS A 96 8.28 4.36 -10.69
C LYS A 96 7.99 4.41 -12.20
N THR A 97 6.77 4.71 -12.59
CA THR A 97 6.36 4.86 -14.00
C THR A 97 7.20 5.95 -14.69
N GLU A 98 7.37 7.11 -14.04
CA GLU A 98 8.21 8.21 -14.53
C GLU A 98 9.70 7.86 -14.50
N GLU A 99 10.19 7.21 -13.44
CA GLU A 99 11.60 6.77 -13.34
C GLU A 99 11.99 5.86 -14.51
N VAL A 100 11.14 4.88 -14.85
CA VAL A 100 11.38 3.96 -15.97
C VAL A 100 11.37 4.73 -17.29
N TYR A 101 10.41 5.63 -17.49
CA TYR A 101 10.31 6.41 -18.73
C TYR A 101 11.53 7.30 -18.94
N SER A 102 11.92 8.03 -17.89
CA SER A 102 13.05 8.96 -17.97
C SER A 102 14.39 8.26 -18.15
N SER A 103 14.57 7.03 -17.68
CA SER A 103 15.84 6.31 -17.75
C SER A 103 15.99 5.45 -19.00
N ALA A 104 14.89 4.88 -19.50
CA ALA A 104 14.90 3.88 -20.57
C ALA A 104 14.31 4.35 -21.91
N VAL A 105 13.58 5.46 -21.94
CA VAL A 105 12.91 5.96 -23.16
C VAL A 105 13.35 7.38 -23.51
N ARG A 106 13.26 8.31 -22.56
CA ARG A 106 13.54 9.73 -22.81
C ARG A 106 14.96 9.93 -23.34
N GLY A 107 15.07 10.50 -24.56
CA GLY A 107 16.34 10.80 -25.21
C GLY A 107 17.09 9.59 -25.78
N ARG A 108 16.48 8.40 -25.81
CA ARG A 108 17.06 7.19 -26.41
C ARG A 108 16.67 7.06 -27.88
N LEU A 109 17.57 6.49 -28.69
CA LEU A 109 17.25 6.13 -30.06
C LEU A 109 16.29 4.94 -30.09
N PRO A 110 15.35 4.85 -31.06
CA PRO A 110 14.39 3.74 -31.12
C PRO A 110 15.01 2.34 -31.17
N ALA A 111 16.25 2.22 -31.68
CA ALA A 111 17.00 0.97 -31.75
C ALA A 111 17.65 0.57 -30.41
N GLU A 112 17.82 1.52 -29.47
CA GLU A 112 18.38 1.27 -28.14
C GLU A 112 17.31 0.86 -27.11
N ILE A 113 16.04 1.03 -27.46
CA ILE A 113 14.91 0.79 -26.55
C ILE A 113 14.55 -0.69 -26.56
N ASP A 114 14.74 -1.37 -25.42
CA ASP A 114 14.26 -2.73 -25.20
C ASP A 114 12.73 -2.73 -24.97
N ARG A 115 11.99 -2.77 -26.08
CA ARG A 115 10.53 -2.69 -26.10
C ARG A 115 9.87 -3.86 -25.35
N GLU A 116 10.42 -5.06 -25.45
CA GLU A 116 9.83 -6.24 -24.81
C GLU A 116 9.98 -6.20 -23.29
N SER A 117 11.16 -5.80 -22.79
CA SER A 117 11.39 -5.61 -21.37
C SER A 117 10.51 -4.51 -20.80
N LEU A 118 10.48 -3.34 -21.45
CA LEU A 118 9.65 -2.22 -21.01
C LEU A 118 8.17 -2.55 -21.04
N LYS A 119 7.68 -3.23 -22.09
CA LYS A 119 6.29 -3.68 -22.15
C LYS A 119 5.95 -4.55 -20.93
N ARG A 120 6.80 -5.52 -20.57
CA ARG A 120 6.59 -6.36 -19.38
C ARG A 120 6.58 -5.54 -18.09
N GLU A 121 7.50 -4.60 -17.95
CA GLU A 121 7.59 -3.74 -16.76
C GLU A 121 6.34 -2.86 -16.61
N TYR A 122 5.94 -2.13 -17.66
CA TYR A 122 4.77 -1.27 -17.65
C TYR A 122 3.46 -2.04 -17.46
N LEU A 123 3.30 -3.22 -18.06
CA LEU A 123 2.13 -4.07 -17.78
C LEU A 123 2.11 -4.55 -16.32
N GLY A 124 3.28 -4.82 -15.74
CA GLY A 124 3.43 -5.10 -14.32
C GLY A 124 2.99 -3.94 -13.42
N LEU A 125 3.40 -2.72 -13.75
CA LEU A 125 2.96 -1.50 -13.07
C LEU A 125 1.45 -1.30 -13.26
N LYS A 126 0.93 -1.45 -14.48
CA LYS A 126 -0.50 -1.28 -14.79
C LYS A 126 -1.36 -2.24 -13.98
N ARG A 127 -0.98 -3.52 -13.86
CA ARG A 127 -1.69 -4.49 -13.00
C ARG A 127 -1.82 -4.01 -11.56
N ARG A 128 -0.75 -3.43 -11.01
CA ARG A 128 -0.77 -2.89 -9.64
C ARG A 128 -1.69 -1.68 -9.53
N VAL A 129 -1.72 -0.80 -10.53
CA VAL A 129 -2.60 0.38 -10.54
C VAL A 129 -4.08 -0.01 -10.68
N VAL A 130 -4.39 -0.98 -11.54
CA VAL A 130 -5.78 -1.45 -11.77
C VAL A 130 -6.43 -1.99 -10.49
N ALA A 131 -5.63 -2.56 -9.57
CA ALA A 131 -6.12 -3.01 -8.27
C ALA A 131 -6.77 -1.88 -7.43
N PHE A 132 -6.48 -0.61 -7.74
CA PHE A 132 -7.04 0.56 -7.06
C PHE A 132 -8.25 1.18 -7.77
N PHE A 133 -8.74 0.62 -8.87
CA PHE A 133 -9.86 1.21 -9.62
C PHE A 133 -11.18 1.21 -8.85
N GLN A 134 -11.35 0.20 -7.99
CA GLN A 134 -12.50 0.04 -7.10
C GLN A 134 -12.18 0.44 -5.66
N ASP A 135 -11.13 1.26 -5.44
CA ASP A 135 -10.82 1.74 -4.09
C ASP A 135 -12.02 2.51 -3.53
N PRO A 136 -12.43 2.25 -2.27
CA PRO A 136 -13.54 2.97 -1.66
C PRO A 136 -13.28 4.47 -1.52
N ASN A 137 -12.01 4.92 -1.56
CA ASN A 137 -11.68 6.32 -1.58
C ASN A 137 -11.73 6.87 -3.04
N PRO A 138 -12.63 7.82 -3.35
CA PRO A 138 -12.80 8.32 -4.72
C PRO A 138 -11.54 8.98 -5.30
N PHE A 139 -10.73 9.65 -4.46
CA PHE A 139 -9.49 10.27 -4.91
C PHE A 139 -8.48 9.22 -5.37
N ILE A 140 -8.32 8.13 -4.62
CA ILE A 140 -7.44 7.01 -5.01
C ILE A 140 -7.94 6.38 -6.30
N ALA A 141 -9.25 6.10 -6.40
CA ALA A 141 -9.84 5.48 -7.58
C ALA A 141 -9.74 6.36 -8.85
N LEU A 142 -9.90 7.67 -8.73
CA LEU A 142 -9.74 8.60 -9.87
C LEU A 142 -8.27 8.75 -10.25
N ARG A 143 -7.38 8.90 -9.26
CA ARG A 143 -5.94 9.03 -9.50
C ARG A 143 -5.38 7.76 -10.14
N SER A 144 -5.79 6.57 -9.69
CA SER A 144 -5.33 5.31 -10.26
C SER A 144 -5.72 5.17 -11.74
N ARG A 145 -6.95 5.53 -12.13
CA ARG A 145 -7.35 5.57 -13.54
C ARG A 145 -6.48 6.50 -14.38
N ARG A 146 -6.12 7.68 -13.85
CA ARG A 146 -5.22 8.61 -14.53
C ARG A 146 -3.82 8.02 -14.72
N VAL A 147 -3.25 7.39 -13.69
CA VAL A 147 -1.94 6.74 -13.77
C VAL A 147 -1.98 5.57 -14.76
N ALA A 148 -3.06 4.79 -14.79
CA ALA A 148 -3.22 3.71 -15.77
C ALA A 148 -3.29 4.23 -17.21
N ALA A 149 -4.03 5.31 -17.46
CA ALA A 149 -4.08 5.96 -18.76
C ALA A 149 -2.70 6.51 -19.19
N GLN A 150 -1.93 7.06 -18.25
CA GLN A 150 -0.55 7.48 -18.51
C GLN A 150 0.34 6.28 -18.92
N ILE A 151 0.20 5.15 -18.23
CA ILE A 151 0.93 3.92 -18.59
C ILE A 151 0.54 3.45 -20.00
N ASP A 152 -0.75 3.51 -20.35
CA ASP A 152 -1.23 3.15 -21.68
C ASP A 152 -0.67 4.05 -22.78
N MET A 153 -0.60 5.35 -22.52
CA MET A 153 0.04 6.29 -23.45
C MET A 153 1.52 5.96 -23.66
N ILE A 154 2.26 5.68 -22.57
CA ILE A 154 3.69 5.31 -22.66
C ILE A 154 3.85 3.98 -23.42
N LEU A 155 3.03 2.98 -23.14
CA LEU A 155 3.05 1.70 -23.85
C LEU A 155 2.75 1.87 -25.34
N ALA A 156 1.77 2.71 -25.70
CA ALA A 156 1.46 3.00 -27.09
C ALA A 156 2.65 3.65 -27.81
N GLU A 157 3.29 4.62 -27.18
CA GLU A 157 4.50 5.28 -27.71
C GLU A 157 5.64 4.27 -27.96
N ILE A 158 5.99 3.47 -26.95
CA ILE A 158 7.08 2.48 -27.03
C ILE A 158 6.81 1.46 -28.16
N LEU A 159 5.55 1.11 -28.39
CA LEU A 159 5.14 0.11 -29.37
C LEU A 159 4.81 0.70 -30.74
N GLY A 160 4.83 2.03 -30.90
CA GLY A 160 4.44 2.70 -32.15
C GLY A 160 2.95 2.55 -32.48
N LEU A 161 2.10 2.48 -31.46
CA LEU A 161 0.64 2.38 -31.59
C LEU A 161 -0.02 3.75 -31.42
N PRO A 162 -1.26 3.93 -31.91
CA PRO A 162 -1.98 5.20 -31.75
C PRO A 162 -2.17 5.60 -30.27
N PRO A 163 -2.12 6.89 -29.95
CA PRO A 163 -2.44 7.38 -28.61
C PRO A 163 -3.89 7.02 -28.26
N GLY A 164 -4.12 6.56 -27.03
CA GLY A 164 -5.43 6.05 -26.58
C GLY A 164 -5.62 4.54 -26.76
N THR A 165 -4.59 3.80 -27.23
CA THR A 165 -4.62 2.34 -27.21
C THR A 165 -4.68 1.84 -25.76
N GLU A 166 -5.77 1.19 -25.39
CA GLU A 166 -5.93 0.58 -24.07
C GLU A 166 -5.34 -0.83 -24.03
N PHE A 167 -4.50 -1.11 -23.04
CA PHE A 167 -3.91 -2.44 -22.84
C PHE A 167 -4.68 -3.22 -21.77
N THR A 168 -5.66 -4.02 -22.18
CA THR A 168 -6.46 -4.85 -21.24
C THR A 168 -5.57 -5.87 -20.52
N LEU A 169 -5.85 -6.11 -19.24
CA LEU A 169 -5.08 -6.97 -18.33
C LEU A 169 -5.87 -8.17 -17.83
#